data_AF-A0A952IUG5-F1
#
_entry.id   AF-A0A952IUG5-F1
#
_cell.length_a   1.000
_cell.length_b   1.000
_cell.length_c   1.000
_cell.angle_alpha   90.00
_cell.angle_beta   90.00
_cell.angle_gamma   90.00
#
_symmetry.space_group_name_H-M   'P 1'
#
loop_
_entity.id
_entity.type
_entity.pdbx_description
1 polymer ?
#
loop_
_entity_poly.entity_id
_entity_poly.type
_entity_poly.pdbx_seq_one_letter_code
_entity_poly.pdbx_strand_id
1 'polypeptide(L)'
;MTKYLIIIIGLISSLGCKDKESVITIVDIGHLDRNGIAQQLTIINKYSPKVVGLDFLLTTDSLLKDIPLSQALSKLKNVVESSKLHNKDEGSIDKWDSLERYHPKFRFNNHGFSNITIDDDSVIVSELPMRQYYGNQPVYAFSYMVAKMYNDGHVNSKYENSNQDIDFAKGVIGRYFKIISIKDLMAENFDKKDFTEKIVLMGHVSDKEDSFYLDEKRTKRISGVEIQASFINAILN
;
A
#
# COMPACT_ATOMS: atom_id res chain seq x y z
N MET A 1 64.11 -20.36 24.77
CA MET A 1 63.42 -19.16 25.30
C MET A 1 62.79 -18.45 24.12
N THR A 2 61.52 -18.74 23.86
CA THR A 2 60.81 -18.37 22.62
C THR A 2 59.90 -17.19 22.93
N LYS A 3 60.14 -16.03 22.28
CA LYS A 3 59.27 -14.85 22.37
C LYS A 3 58.17 -14.98 21.32
N TYR A 4 56.91 -15.03 21.76
CA TYR A 4 55.75 -14.91 20.88
C TYR A 4 55.35 -13.44 20.75
N LEU A 5 55.29 -12.97 19.50
CA LEU A 5 54.73 -11.70 19.09
C LEU A 5 53.24 -11.93 18.77
N ILE A 6 52.33 -11.39 19.58
CA ILE A 6 50.89 -11.42 19.32
C ILE A 6 50.54 -10.16 18.51
N ILE A 7 50.20 -10.34 17.24
CA ILE A 7 49.63 -9.28 16.40
C ILE A 7 48.10 -9.37 16.53
N ILE A 8 47.50 -8.40 17.22
CA ILE A 8 46.05 -8.22 17.24
C ILE A 8 45.68 -7.48 15.96
N ILE A 9 45.14 -8.21 14.97
CA ILE A 9 44.47 -7.60 13.82
C ILE A 9 43.08 -7.18 14.28
N GLY A 10 42.91 -5.89 14.53
CA GLY A 10 41.60 -5.28 14.74
C GLY A 10 40.81 -5.32 13.44
N LEU A 11 39.84 -6.23 13.35
CA LEU A 11 38.75 -6.13 12.36
C LEU A 11 37.83 -4.99 12.82
N ILE A 12 38.05 -3.79 12.27
CA ILE A 12 37.03 -2.74 12.26
C ILE A 12 36.01 -3.19 11.22
N SER A 13 34.97 -3.89 11.67
CA SER A 13 33.78 -4.11 10.87
C SER A 13 33.10 -2.76 10.72
N SER A 14 33.31 -2.10 9.58
CA SER A 14 32.48 -0.97 9.17
C SER A 14 31.05 -1.50 9.01
N LEU A 15 30.23 -1.31 10.06
CA LEU A 15 28.79 -1.35 9.99
C LEU A 15 28.34 -0.20 9.08
N GLY A 16 28.46 -0.41 7.77
CA GLY A 16 27.74 0.39 6.80
C GLY A 16 26.27 0.13 7.03
N CYS A 17 25.52 1.17 7.43
CA CYS A 17 24.07 1.19 7.28
C CYS A 17 23.78 0.97 5.80
N LYS A 18 23.47 -0.27 5.43
CA LYS A 18 22.94 -0.59 4.11
C LYS A 18 21.50 -0.12 4.16
N ASP A 19 21.21 1.04 3.59
CA ASP A 19 19.82 1.46 3.39
C ASP A 19 19.10 0.32 2.66
N LYS A 20 18.21 -0.37 3.38
CA LYS A 20 17.51 -1.54 2.87
C LYS A 20 16.61 -1.05 1.74
N GLU A 21 16.86 -1.50 0.52
CA GLU A 21 16.02 -1.15 -0.64
C GLU A 21 14.57 -1.53 -0.32
N SER A 22 13.65 -0.58 -0.53
CA SER A 22 12.23 -0.80 -0.21
C SER A 22 11.65 -1.94 -1.06
N VAL A 23 10.85 -2.78 -0.39
CA VAL A 23 10.10 -3.87 -1.03
C VAL A 23 8.82 -3.38 -1.70
N ILE A 24 8.48 -2.10 -1.57
CA ILE A 24 7.29 -1.46 -2.13
C ILE A 24 7.69 -0.53 -3.26
N THR A 25 7.00 -0.67 -4.39
CA THR A 25 7.05 0.26 -5.52
C THR A 25 5.64 0.81 -5.73
N ILE A 26 5.50 2.14 -5.78
CA ILE A 26 4.24 2.81 -6.08
C ILE A 26 4.20 3.09 -7.59
N VAL A 27 3.07 2.79 -8.21
CA VAL A 27 2.78 3.16 -9.61
C VAL A 27 1.64 4.16 -9.59
N ASP A 28 1.92 5.36 -10.10
CA ASP A 28 0.91 6.40 -10.21
C ASP A 28 -0.08 6.07 -11.34
N ILE A 29 -1.37 6.14 -11.02
CA ILE A 29 -2.47 5.97 -12.00
C ILE A 29 -2.95 7.30 -12.58
N GLY A 30 -2.58 8.44 -11.97
CA GLY A 30 -3.03 9.78 -12.35
C GLY A 30 -4.54 9.84 -12.57
N HIS A 31 -4.94 10.29 -13.76
CA HIS A 31 -6.34 10.33 -14.20
C HIS A 31 -6.59 9.38 -15.38
N LEU A 32 -5.87 8.26 -15.46
CA LEU A 32 -6.05 7.29 -16.52
C LEU A 32 -7.46 6.72 -16.54
N ASP A 33 -7.97 6.49 -17.75
CA ASP A 33 -9.20 5.74 -17.93
C ASP A 33 -8.96 4.23 -17.72
N ARG A 34 -10.02 3.42 -17.87
CA ARG A 34 -9.95 1.97 -17.67
C ARG A 34 -8.95 1.29 -18.61
N ASN A 35 -8.79 1.79 -19.84
CA ASN A 35 -7.83 1.25 -20.79
C ASN A 35 -6.40 1.57 -20.38
N GLY A 36 -6.15 2.80 -19.92
CA GLY A 36 -4.86 3.18 -19.35
C GLY A 36 -4.48 2.31 -18.16
N ILE A 37 -5.39 2.12 -17.20
CA ILE A 37 -5.15 1.24 -16.04
C ILE A 37 -4.91 -0.21 -16.50
N ALA A 38 -5.69 -0.73 -17.45
CA ALA A 38 -5.49 -2.08 -18.00
C ALA A 38 -4.10 -2.26 -18.63
N GLN A 39 -3.60 -1.23 -19.32
CA GLN A 39 -2.27 -1.23 -19.91
C GLN A 39 -1.18 -1.23 -18.82
N GLN A 40 -1.32 -0.40 -17.76
CA GLN A 40 -0.39 -0.42 -16.63
C GLN A 40 -0.32 -1.80 -15.99
N LEU A 41 -1.47 -2.41 -15.68
CA LEU A 41 -1.55 -3.76 -15.10
C LEU A 41 -0.90 -4.81 -16.01
N THR A 42 -1.10 -4.69 -17.33
CA THR A 42 -0.48 -5.58 -18.30
C THR A 42 1.04 -5.47 -18.29
N ILE A 43 1.61 -4.26 -18.20
CA ILE A 43 3.06 -4.04 -18.11
C ILE A 43 3.59 -4.61 -16.79
N ILE A 44 2.96 -4.25 -15.65
CA ILE A 44 3.35 -4.70 -14.31
C ILE A 44 3.39 -6.23 -14.24
N ASN A 45 2.35 -6.91 -14.77
CA ASN A 45 2.24 -8.36 -14.69
C ASN A 45 3.36 -9.11 -15.45
N LYS A 46 4.00 -8.49 -16.46
CA LYS A 46 5.17 -9.09 -17.17
C LYS A 46 6.32 -9.39 -16.21
N TYR A 47 6.42 -8.63 -15.13
CA TYR A 47 7.56 -8.67 -14.21
C TYR A 47 7.29 -9.45 -12.93
N SER A 48 6.17 -10.18 -12.85
CA SER A 48 5.84 -11.08 -11.74
C SER A 48 5.99 -10.43 -10.35
N PRO A 49 5.18 -9.40 -10.05
CA PRO A 49 5.12 -8.86 -8.70
C PRO A 49 4.63 -9.92 -7.72
N LYS A 50 5.12 -9.85 -6.48
CA LYS A 50 4.68 -10.79 -5.45
C LYS A 50 3.25 -10.49 -5.01
N VAL A 51 2.92 -9.21 -4.89
CA VAL A 51 1.58 -8.70 -4.57
C VAL A 51 1.33 -7.42 -5.36
N VAL A 52 0.10 -7.25 -5.84
CA VAL A 52 -0.40 -5.99 -6.41
C VAL A 52 -1.54 -5.47 -5.53
N GLY A 53 -1.36 -4.31 -4.92
CA GLY A 53 -2.41 -3.61 -4.20
C GLY A 53 -3.03 -2.51 -5.07
N LEU A 54 -4.36 -2.45 -5.13
CA LEU A 54 -5.10 -1.46 -5.92
C LEU A 54 -5.82 -0.47 -4.99
N ASP A 55 -5.22 0.69 -4.75
CA ASP A 55 -5.73 1.73 -3.86
C ASP A 55 -6.62 2.75 -4.61
N PHE A 56 -7.72 2.23 -5.17
CA PHE A 56 -8.77 3.00 -5.83
C PHE A 56 -10.01 2.12 -5.98
N LEU A 57 -11.20 2.70 -6.13
CA LEU A 57 -12.43 1.93 -6.35
C LEU A 57 -12.81 1.88 -7.84
N LEU A 58 -13.25 0.70 -8.28
CA LEU A 58 -13.75 0.49 -9.64
C LEU A 58 -15.28 0.36 -9.67
N THR A 59 -15.95 1.36 -10.21
CA THR A 59 -17.36 1.27 -10.63
C THR A 59 -17.50 0.77 -12.06
N THR A 60 -18.74 0.53 -12.51
CA THR A 60 -18.99 0.14 -13.90
C THR A 60 -18.95 1.31 -14.88
N ASP A 61 -18.47 1.07 -16.11
CA ASP A 61 -18.56 1.98 -17.27
C ASP A 61 -19.16 1.17 -18.45
N SER A 62 -18.76 1.49 -19.69
CA SER A 62 -19.12 0.79 -20.92
C SER A 62 -18.33 -0.51 -21.12
N LEU A 63 -19.00 -1.51 -21.71
CA LEU A 63 -18.41 -2.83 -22.02
C LEU A 63 -17.06 -2.74 -22.74
N LEU A 64 -16.92 -1.82 -23.71
CA LEU A 64 -15.70 -1.64 -24.49
C LEU A 64 -14.48 -1.26 -23.63
N LYS A 65 -14.70 -0.51 -22.54
CA LYS A 65 -13.65 -0.10 -21.59
C LYS A 65 -13.44 -1.12 -20.48
N ASP A 66 -14.49 -1.83 -20.11
CA ASP A 66 -14.46 -2.76 -18.98
C ASP A 66 -13.81 -4.10 -19.33
N ILE A 67 -13.99 -4.58 -20.57
CA ILE A 67 -13.43 -5.86 -21.01
C ILE A 67 -11.90 -5.88 -20.89
N PRO A 68 -11.16 -4.89 -21.44
CA PRO A 68 -9.69 -4.87 -21.31
C PRO A 68 -9.22 -4.85 -19.86
N LEU A 69 -9.87 -4.06 -19.00
CA LEU A 69 -9.51 -3.98 -17.58
C LEU A 69 -9.79 -5.29 -16.85
N SER A 70 -10.96 -5.89 -17.06
CA SER A 70 -11.32 -7.18 -16.47
C SER A 70 -10.34 -8.29 -16.90
N GLN A 71 -9.94 -8.29 -18.18
CA GLN A 71 -8.95 -9.22 -18.71
C GLN A 71 -7.53 -8.98 -18.17
N ALA A 72 -7.14 -7.73 -17.90
CA ALA A 72 -5.85 -7.43 -17.30
C ALA A 72 -5.82 -7.89 -15.85
N LEU A 73 -6.88 -7.57 -15.09
CA LEU A 73 -7.01 -7.96 -13.70
C LEU A 73 -7.05 -9.49 -13.51
N SER A 74 -7.74 -10.23 -14.38
CA SER A 74 -7.86 -11.69 -14.28
C SER A 74 -6.54 -12.45 -14.48
N LYS A 75 -5.50 -11.77 -15.00
CA LYS A 75 -4.16 -12.34 -15.19
C LYS A 75 -3.25 -12.11 -13.98
N LEU A 76 -3.66 -11.32 -13.00
CA LEU A 76 -2.91 -11.09 -11.77
C LEU A 76 -3.11 -12.28 -10.83
N LYS A 77 -2.03 -12.70 -10.16
CA LYS A 77 -2.07 -13.85 -9.23
C LYS A 77 -2.47 -13.45 -7.82
N ASN A 78 -1.79 -12.45 -7.28
CA ASN A 78 -1.93 -12.00 -5.90
C ASN A 78 -2.34 -10.53 -5.89
N VAL A 79 -3.64 -10.28 -5.99
CA VAL A 79 -4.19 -8.93 -5.98
C VAL A 79 -4.92 -8.68 -4.66
N VAL A 80 -4.81 -7.47 -4.12
CA VAL A 80 -5.63 -6.96 -3.02
C VAL A 80 -6.33 -5.70 -3.50
N GLU A 81 -7.66 -5.69 -3.44
CA GLU A 81 -8.49 -4.55 -3.80
C GLU A 81 -8.73 -3.64 -2.58
N SER A 82 -8.81 -2.33 -2.80
CA SER A 82 -9.37 -1.46 -1.77
C SER A 82 -10.88 -1.63 -1.65
N SER A 83 -11.37 -1.42 -0.45
CA SER A 83 -12.78 -1.22 -0.12
C SER A 83 -12.93 0.03 0.74
N LYS A 84 -14.13 0.56 0.85
CA LYS A 84 -14.41 1.73 1.69
C LYS A 84 -15.56 1.43 2.64
N LEU A 85 -15.34 1.64 3.92
CA LEU A 85 -16.37 1.59 4.94
C LEU A 85 -17.07 2.96 5.01
N HIS A 86 -18.39 2.99 5.10
CA HIS A 86 -19.16 4.23 5.28
C HIS A 86 -20.14 4.15 6.44
N ASN A 87 -20.51 5.34 6.94
CA ASN A 87 -21.47 5.57 8.02
C ASN A 87 -21.09 4.77 9.27
N LYS A 88 -20.16 5.32 10.05
CA LYS A 88 -19.83 4.81 11.37
C LYS A 88 -21.02 5.13 12.28
N ASP A 89 -21.66 4.11 12.83
CA ASP A 89 -22.81 4.27 13.72
C ASP A 89 -22.37 5.04 14.98
N GLU A 90 -22.95 6.22 15.22
CA GLU A 90 -22.63 7.05 16.39
C GLU A 90 -22.98 6.35 17.72
N GLY A 91 -23.87 5.34 17.68
CA GLY A 91 -24.29 4.55 18.84
C GLY A 91 -23.47 3.28 19.12
N SER A 92 -22.56 2.89 18.22
CA SER A 92 -21.69 1.73 18.43
C SER A 92 -20.26 2.00 17.97
N ILE A 93 -19.32 1.86 18.90
CA ILE A 93 -17.91 2.26 18.73
C ILE A 93 -17.20 1.57 17.54
N ASP A 94 -17.74 0.46 17.03
CA ASP A 94 -17.01 -0.46 16.13
C ASP A 94 -17.78 -0.98 14.90
N LYS A 95 -18.93 -0.40 14.51
CA LYS A 95 -19.73 -0.94 13.40
C LYS A 95 -19.99 0.08 12.30
N TRP A 96 -19.70 -0.35 11.08
CA TRP A 96 -19.99 0.38 9.86
C TRP A 96 -21.25 -0.17 9.20
N ASP A 97 -22.07 0.72 8.66
CA ASP A 97 -23.35 0.35 8.04
C ASP A 97 -23.22 -0.09 6.59
N SER A 98 -22.11 0.24 5.93
CA SER A 98 -21.89 -0.19 4.55
C SER A 98 -20.42 -0.39 4.21
N LEU A 99 -20.21 -1.32 3.29
CA LEU A 99 -18.91 -1.65 2.71
C LEU A 99 -19.02 -1.50 1.19
N GLU A 100 -18.44 -0.42 0.68
CA GLU A 100 -18.27 -0.21 -0.75
C GLU A 100 -17.08 -1.04 -1.25
N ARG A 101 -17.34 -1.80 -2.32
CA ARG A 101 -16.37 -2.65 -3.00
C ARG A 101 -16.43 -2.37 -4.49
N TYR A 102 -15.48 -2.94 -5.23
CA TYR A 102 -15.47 -2.91 -6.68
C TYR A 102 -16.81 -3.40 -7.26
N HIS A 103 -17.16 -3.00 -8.47
CA HIS A 103 -18.29 -3.59 -9.18
C HIS A 103 -18.04 -5.11 -9.37
N PRO A 104 -19.05 -5.99 -9.24
CA PRO A 104 -18.87 -7.44 -9.28
C PRO A 104 -18.01 -8.00 -10.43
N LYS A 105 -18.07 -7.40 -11.63
CA LYS A 105 -17.25 -7.78 -12.80
C LYS A 105 -15.74 -7.63 -12.63
N PHE A 106 -15.32 -6.85 -11.64
CA PHE A 106 -13.91 -6.59 -11.34
C PHE A 106 -13.48 -7.19 -10.01
N ARG A 107 -14.41 -7.80 -9.23
CA ARG A 107 -14.13 -8.27 -7.88
C ARG A 107 -13.26 -9.51 -7.87
N PHE A 108 -12.23 -9.47 -7.05
CA PHE A 108 -11.46 -10.60 -6.58
C PHE A 108 -11.76 -10.91 -5.11
N ASN A 109 -11.25 -12.04 -4.62
CA ASN A 109 -11.55 -12.52 -3.28
C ASN A 109 -10.88 -11.68 -2.18
N ASN A 110 -9.68 -11.15 -2.45
CA ASN A 110 -8.91 -10.42 -1.44
C ASN A 110 -9.15 -8.91 -1.54
N HIS A 111 -9.57 -8.32 -0.44
CA HIS A 111 -9.79 -6.88 -0.33
C HIS A 111 -9.48 -6.43 1.10
N GLY A 112 -9.27 -5.13 1.28
CA GLY A 112 -9.18 -4.50 2.59
C GLY A 112 -9.60 -3.04 2.55
N PHE A 113 -10.04 -2.50 3.68
CA PHE A 113 -10.53 -1.13 3.74
C PHE A 113 -9.39 -0.11 3.68
N SER A 114 -9.53 0.92 2.87
CA SER A 114 -8.51 1.98 2.70
C SER A 114 -8.88 3.29 3.38
N ASN A 115 -9.90 3.29 4.26
CA ASN A 115 -10.25 4.44 5.09
C ASN A 115 -9.00 4.97 5.81
N ILE A 116 -8.83 6.29 5.77
CA ILE A 116 -7.76 7.02 6.45
C ILE A 116 -8.43 7.94 7.46
N THR A 117 -7.97 7.92 8.70
CA THR A 117 -8.43 8.82 9.75
C THR A 117 -7.73 10.17 9.60
N ILE A 118 -8.51 11.24 9.57
CA ILE A 118 -8.02 12.63 9.51
C ILE A 118 -8.69 13.45 10.60
N ASP A 119 -8.02 14.52 11.02
CA ASP A 119 -8.67 15.56 11.82
C ASP A 119 -9.50 16.50 10.92
N ASP A 120 -10.19 17.46 11.54
CA ASP A 120 -11.04 18.45 10.85
C ASP A 120 -10.25 19.30 9.83
N ASP A 121 -8.93 19.33 9.94
CA ASP A 121 -8.02 20.09 9.08
C ASP A 121 -7.34 19.24 7.99
N SER A 122 -7.79 17.99 7.81
CA SER A 122 -7.20 17.02 6.86
C SER A 122 -5.74 16.68 7.16
N VAL A 123 -5.31 16.84 8.41
CA VAL A 123 -4.03 16.31 8.90
C VAL A 123 -4.25 14.84 9.23
N ILE A 124 -3.31 14.00 8.78
CA ILE A 124 -3.39 12.56 9.02
C ILE A 124 -3.31 12.27 10.52
N VAL A 125 -4.35 11.61 11.03
CA VAL A 125 -4.29 10.91 12.31
C VAL A 125 -3.58 9.61 12.04
N SER A 126 -2.43 9.41 12.68
CA SER A 126 -1.56 8.26 12.44
C SER A 126 -2.08 6.98 13.12
N GLU A 127 -3.39 6.87 13.32
CA GLU A 127 -4.07 5.76 13.97
C GLU A 127 -4.88 4.98 12.94
N LEU A 128 -4.59 3.69 12.81
CA LEU A 128 -5.35 2.80 11.93
C LEU A 128 -5.65 1.49 12.66
N PRO A 129 -6.93 1.08 12.78
CA PRO A 129 -7.27 -0.25 13.23
C PRO A 129 -6.93 -1.26 12.13
N MET A 130 -6.37 -2.43 12.48
CA MET A 130 -6.05 -3.47 11.47
C MET A 130 -7.27 -4.26 11.04
N ARG A 131 -8.34 -4.24 11.86
CA ARG A 131 -9.61 -4.93 11.63
C ARG A 131 -10.76 -4.08 12.15
N GLN A 132 -11.81 -3.97 11.35
CA GLN A 132 -13.09 -3.39 11.71
C GLN A 132 -14.24 -4.33 11.31
N TYR A 133 -15.48 -3.96 11.59
CA TYR A 133 -16.65 -4.78 11.31
C TYR A 133 -17.67 -4.07 10.43
N TYR A 134 -18.09 -4.76 9.36
CA TYR A 134 -19.30 -4.44 8.60
C TYR A 134 -20.37 -5.47 8.96
N GLY A 135 -21.38 -5.04 9.72
CA GLY A 135 -22.27 -5.97 10.42
C GLY A 135 -21.50 -6.86 11.41
N ASN A 136 -21.51 -8.18 11.18
CA ASN A 136 -20.74 -9.16 11.96
C ASN A 136 -19.53 -9.72 11.19
N GLN A 137 -19.22 -9.17 10.01
CA GLN A 137 -18.12 -9.64 9.17
C GLN A 137 -16.88 -8.81 9.43
N PRO A 138 -15.73 -9.44 9.78
CA PRO A 138 -14.48 -8.72 9.92
C PRO A 138 -14.01 -8.24 8.55
N VAL A 139 -13.61 -6.97 8.47
CA VAL A 139 -12.97 -6.36 7.31
C VAL A 139 -11.61 -5.86 7.77
N TYR A 140 -10.55 -6.26 7.09
CA TYR A 140 -9.18 -5.91 7.46
C TYR A 140 -8.72 -4.65 6.73
N ALA A 141 -7.77 -3.92 7.32
CA ALA A 141 -7.14 -2.79 6.67
C ALA A 141 -6.46 -3.23 5.36
N PHE A 142 -6.54 -2.39 4.33
CA PHE A 142 -5.92 -2.62 3.03
C PHE A 142 -4.41 -2.87 3.17
N SER A 143 -3.72 -2.00 3.92
CA SER A 143 -2.30 -2.13 4.23
C SER A 143 -1.94 -3.46 4.90
N TYR A 144 -2.74 -3.89 5.87
CA TYR A 144 -2.56 -5.19 6.53
C TYR A 144 -2.73 -6.36 5.55
N MET A 145 -3.77 -6.35 4.72
CA MET A 145 -4.03 -7.41 3.75
C MET A 145 -2.90 -7.52 2.71
N VAL A 146 -2.37 -6.39 2.24
CA VAL A 146 -1.22 -6.37 1.33
C VAL A 146 0.03 -6.93 2.01
N ALA A 147 0.34 -6.48 3.24
CA ALA A 147 1.50 -6.96 4.00
C ALA A 147 1.42 -8.48 4.26
N LYS A 148 0.25 -8.95 4.72
CA LYS A 148 -0.03 -10.36 4.98
C LYS A 148 0.13 -11.22 3.73
N MET A 149 -0.41 -10.76 2.60
CA MET A 149 -0.27 -11.47 1.32
C MET A 149 1.17 -11.51 0.82
N TYR A 150 1.96 -10.46 1.11
CA TYR A 150 3.37 -10.40 0.72
C TYR A 150 4.22 -11.37 1.53
N ASN A 151 4.06 -11.37 2.85
CA ASN A 151 4.82 -12.21 3.75
C ASN A 151 4.15 -12.32 5.11
N ASP A 152 3.23 -13.29 5.23
CA ASP A 152 2.47 -13.51 6.47
C ASP A 152 3.39 -13.69 7.70
N GLY A 153 4.48 -14.44 7.55
CA GLY A 153 5.42 -14.69 8.66
C GLY A 153 6.27 -13.49 9.08
N HIS A 154 6.17 -12.34 8.40
CA HIS A 154 6.84 -11.10 8.77
C HIS A 154 5.85 -10.00 9.17
N VAL A 155 4.56 -10.30 9.24
CA VAL A 155 3.60 -9.39 9.86
C VAL A 155 3.95 -9.30 11.34
N ASN A 156 4.28 -8.10 11.81
CA ASN A 156 4.61 -7.91 13.21
C ASN A 156 3.38 -8.22 14.08
N SER A 157 3.56 -9.10 15.06
CA SER A 157 2.48 -9.65 15.91
C SER A 157 1.57 -8.59 16.54
N LYS A 158 2.06 -7.36 16.78
CA LYS A 158 1.23 -6.26 17.31
C LYS A 158 0.12 -5.82 16.35
N TYR A 159 0.28 -6.07 15.05
CA TYR A 159 -0.70 -5.74 14.01
C TYR A 159 -1.64 -6.90 13.69
N GLU A 160 -1.40 -8.10 14.20
CA GLU A 160 -2.19 -9.28 13.85
C GLU A 160 -3.63 -9.16 14.35
N ASN A 161 -4.56 -9.01 13.40
CA ASN A 161 -6.01 -9.07 13.64
C ASN A 161 -6.51 -8.16 14.78
N SER A 162 -5.83 -7.04 15.02
CA SER A 162 -6.19 -6.11 16.10
C SER A 162 -7.41 -5.27 15.72
N ASN A 163 -8.37 -5.19 16.65
CA ASN A 163 -9.47 -4.22 16.57
C ASN A 163 -9.06 -2.85 17.12
N GLN A 164 -7.94 -2.77 17.84
CA GLN A 164 -7.50 -1.52 18.44
C GLN A 164 -6.87 -0.65 17.38
N ASP A 165 -7.09 0.65 17.50
CA ASP A 165 -6.36 1.64 16.74
C ASP A 165 -4.87 1.53 17.08
N ILE A 166 -4.05 1.38 16.04
CA ILE A 166 -2.61 1.31 16.20
C ILE A 166 -2.02 2.65 15.80
N ASP A 167 -1.38 3.30 16.77
CA ASP A 167 -0.62 4.53 16.57
C ASP A 167 0.69 4.22 15.83
N PHE A 168 0.80 4.76 14.63
CA PHE A 168 2.03 4.80 13.86
C PHE A 168 2.81 6.05 14.29
N ALA A 169 3.92 5.82 15.00
CA ALA A 169 4.76 6.89 15.54
C ALA A 169 5.00 8.05 14.55
N LYS A 170 5.05 9.28 15.08
CA LYS A 170 5.36 10.49 14.28
C LYS A 170 6.62 10.27 13.42
N GLY A 171 6.48 10.44 12.11
CA GLY A 171 7.57 10.26 11.14
C GLY A 171 7.61 8.88 10.46
N VAL A 172 6.73 7.93 10.84
CA VAL A 172 6.56 6.67 10.09
C VAL A 172 6.00 6.93 8.69
N ILE A 173 5.10 7.91 8.57
CA ILE A 173 4.49 8.28 7.30
C ILE A 173 5.45 9.18 6.52
N GLY A 174 5.87 8.74 5.34
CA GLY A 174 6.82 9.49 4.51
C GLY A 174 7.12 8.86 3.15
N ARG A 175 7.93 9.57 2.36
CA ARG A 175 8.28 9.21 0.99
C ARG A 175 9.55 8.37 0.93
N TYR A 176 9.45 7.12 1.38
CA TYR A 176 10.58 6.17 1.40
C TYR A 176 10.51 5.13 0.27
N PHE A 177 9.69 5.41 -0.75
CA PHE A 177 9.31 4.46 -1.79
C PHE A 177 9.69 4.97 -3.17
N LYS A 178 10.03 4.05 -4.07
CA LYS A 178 10.14 4.39 -5.48
C LYS A 178 8.74 4.60 -6.04
N ILE A 179 8.52 5.76 -6.66
CA ILE A 179 7.28 6.09 -7.37
C ILE A 179 7.59 6.07 -8.87
N ILE A 180 6.87 5.26 -9.63
CA ILE A 180 6.97 5.20 -11.08
C ILE A 180 5.79 5.98 -11.66
N SER A 181 6.09 7.04 -12.40
CA SER A 181 5.08 7.87 -13.06
C SER A 181 4.39 7.11 -14.19
N ILE A 182 3.20 7.58 -14.62
CA ILE A 182 2.53 7.05 -15.81
C ILE A 182 3.48 7.04 -17.01
N LYS A 183 4.19 8.14 -17.26
CA LYS A 183 5.08 8.29 -18.41
C LYS A 183 6.20 7.25 -18.37
N ASP A 184 6.84 7.08 -17.22
CA ASP A 184 7.94 6.13 -17.07
C ASP A 184 7.46 4.68 -17.19
N LEU A 185 6.31 4.34 -16.59
CA LEU A 185 5.76 2.99 -16.71
C LEU A 185 5.40 2.66 -18.17
N MET A 186 4.70 3.56 -18.86
CA MET A 186 4.24 3.33 -20.24
C MET A 186 5.40 3.27 -21.24
N ALA A 187 6.50 3.98 -20.96
CA ALA A 187 7.74 3.91 -21.73
C ALA A 187 8.65 2.74 -21.31
N GLU A 188 8.24 1.95 -20.32
CA GLU A 188 9.06 0.93 -19.66
C GLU A 188 10.43 1.46 -19.17
N ASN A 189 10.47 2.72 -18.73
CA ASN A 189 11.63 3.42 -18.19
C ASN A 189 11.78 3.16 -16.67
N PHE A 190 12.04 1.90 -16.31
CA PHE A 190 12.26 1.45 -14.95
C PHE A 190 13.17 0.22 -14.94
N ASP A 191 13.66 -0.17 -13.77
CA ASP A 191 14.42 -1.42 -13.65
C ASP A 191 13.47 -2.59 -13.40
N LYS A 192 13.70 -3.74 -14.03
CA LYS A 192 12.91 -4.97 -13.77
C LYS A 192 12.78 -5.31 -12.28
N LYS A 193 13.82 -5.01 -11.49
CA LYS A 193 13.84 -5.24 -10.03
C LYS A 193 12.81 -4.40 -9.26
N ASP A 194 12.28 -3.34 -9.87
CA ASP A 194 11.24 -2.50 -9.27
C ASP A 194 9.91 -3.23 -9.13
N PHE A 195 9.71 -4.33 -9.86
CA PHE A 195 8.48 -5.12 -9.82
C PHE A 195 8.71 -6.56 -9.39
N THR A 196 9.84 -7.16 -9.75
CA THR A 196 10.09 -8.59 -9.48
C THR A 196 10.10 -8.88 -7.98
N GLU A 197 9.21 -9.78 -7.53
CA GLU A 197 9.08 -10.19 -6.12
C GLU A 197 8.81 -9.03 -5.13
N LYS A 198 8.33 -7.89 -5.62
CA LYS A 198 7.97 -6.72 -4.81
C LYS A 198 6.46 -6.59 -4.59
N ILE A 199 6.10 -5.73 -3.64
CA ILE A 199 4.76 -5.17 -3.52
C ILE A 199 4.65 -4.02 -4.53
N VAL A 200 3.65 -4.09 -5.40
CA VAL A 200 3.33 -3.01 -6.33
C VAL A 200 2.02 -2.38 -5.90
N LEU A 201 2.06 -1.13 -5.45
CA LEU A 201 0.86 -0.38 -5.05
C LEU A 201 0.47 0.58 -6.16
N MET A 202 -0.73 0.43 -6.68
CA MET A 202 -1.30 1.33 -7.67
C MET A 202 -2.29 2.26 -7.01
N GLY A 203 -2.11 3.56 -7.19
CA GLY A 203 -3.00 4.58 -6.64
C GLY A 203 -2.67 5.96 -7.21
N HIS A 204 -3.52 6.94 -6.92
CA HIS A 204 -3.30 8.31 -7.39
C HIS A 204 -2.21 8.98 -6.54
N VAL A 205 -1.14 9.44 -7.19
CA VAL A 205 -0.07 10.19 -6.51
C VAL A 205 -0.22 11.68 -6.83
N SER A 206 -0.41 12.47 -5.79
CA SER A 206 -0.61 13.92 -5.91
C SER A 206 -0.09 14.63 -4.66
N ASP A 207 0.44 15.84 -4.84
CA ASP A 207 0.76 16.80 -3.79
C ASP A 207 -0.24 17.99 -3.76
N LYS A 208 -1.32 17.90 -4.53
CA LYS A 208 -2.35 18.92 -4.68
C LYS A 208 -3.72 18.38 -4.27
N GLU A 209 -4.53 18.01 -5.26
CA GLU A 209 -5.85 17.43 -5.06
C GLU A 209 -5.71 16.03 -4.45
N ASP A 210 -6.66 15.64 -3.60
CA ASP A 210 -6.69 14.33 -2.93
C ASP A 210 -5.43 13.98 -2.12
N SER A 211 -4.71 15.02 -1.66
CA SER A 211 -3.56 14.89 -0.76
C SER A 211 -3.90 15.37 0.65
N PHE A 212 -3.19 14.82 1.62
CA PHE A 212 -3.37 15.06 3.04
C PHE A 212 -2.17 15.79 3.63
N TYR A 213 -2.37 16.48 4.74
CA TYR A 213 -1.28 17.13 5.46
C TYR A 213 -0.63 16.16 6.45
N LEU A 214 0.70 16.17 6.50
CA LEU A 214 1.48 15.38 7.46
C LEU A 214 1.74 16.11 8.78
N ASP A 215 1.52 17.43 8.80
CA ASP A 215 1.83 18.28 9.93
C ASP A 215 0.80 19.40 10.07
N GLU A 216 0.56 19.82 11.31
CA GLU A 216 -0.36 20.91 11.66
C GLU A 216 0.01 22.24 11.00
N LYS A 217 1.29 22.45 10.67
CA LYS A 217 1.76 23.66 9.98
C LYS A 217 1.49 23.63 8.48
N ARG A 218 0.93 22.52 7.96
CA ARG A 218 0.54 22.33 6.56
C ARG A 218 1.72 22.48 5.59
N THR A 219 2.92 22.12 6.03
CA THR A 219 4.14 22.30 5.23
C THR A 219 4.42 21.13 4.29
N LYS A 220 3.88 19.95 4.61
CA LYS A 220 4.11 18.72 3.84
C LYS A 220 2.80 18.03 3.49
N ARG A 221 2.73 17.57 2.25
CA ARG A 221 1.58 16.85 1.70
C ARG A 221 1.96 15.44 1.27
N ILE A 222 0.99 14.54 1.33
CA ILE A 222 1.14 13.14 0.97
C ILE A 222 -0.15 12.62 0.34
N SER A 223 -0.06 11.71 -0.63
CA SER A 223 -1.23 11.05 -1.20
C SER A 223 -1.67 9.83 -0.37
N GLY A 224 -2.92 9.40 -0.56
CA GLY A 224 -3.48 8.22 0.11
C GLY A 224 -2.63 6.95 -0.10
N VAL A 225 -2.18 6.71 -1.33
CA VAL A 225 -1.37 5.52 -1.66
C VAL A 225 0.00 5.53 -0.98
N GLU A 226 0.59 6.71 -0.79
CA GLU A 226 1.86 6.87 -0.05
C GLU A 226 1.66 6.63 1.46
N ILE A 227 0.50 6.98 2.02
CA ILE A 227 0.14 6.64 3.41
C ILE A 227 -0.02 5.14 3.56
N GLN A 228 -0.75 4.48 2.65
CA GLN A 228 -0.92 3.02 2.64
C GLN A 228 0.44 2.30 2.53
N ALA A 229 1.33 2.78 1.66
CA ALA A 229 2.70 2.26 1.55
C ALA A 229 3.48 2.39 2.86
N SER A 230 3.34 3.53 3.56
CA SER A 230 3.96 3.76 4.87
C SER A 230 3.46 2.77 5.92
N PHE A 231 2.14 2.53 5.98
CA PHE A 231 1.56 1.54 6.88
C PHE A 231 2.03 0.12 6.56
N ILE A 232 2.06 -0.29 5.29
CA ILE A 232 2.57 -1.61 4.88
C ILE A 232 4.02 -1.79 5.33
N ASN A 233 4.86 -0.78 5.12
CA ASN A 233 6.25 -0.82 5.55
C ASN A 233 6.38 -0.97 7.08
N ALA A 234 5.57 -0.23 7.85
CA ALA A 234 5.56 -0.35 9.30
C ALA A 234 5.03 -1.70 9.80
N ILE A 235 4.08 -2.32 9.09
CA ILE A 235 3.53 -3.65 9.43
C ILE A 235 4.57 -4.77 9.22
N LEU A 236 5.45 -4.61 8.23
CA LEU A 236 6.48 -5.60 7.87
C LEU A 236 7.80 -5.47 8.64
N ASN A 237 7.93 -4.45 9.52
CA ASN A 237 9.15 -4.20 10.32
C ASN A 237 8.84 -4.22 11.83
#